data_AF-A0A1F4ABL2-F1
#
_entry.id   AF-A0A1F4ABL2-F1
#
_cell.length_a   1.000
_cell.length_b   1.000
_cell.length_c   1.000
_cell.angle_alpha   90.00
_cell.angle_beta   90.00
_cell.angle_gamma   90.00
#
_symmetry.space_group_name_H-M   'P 1'
#
loop_
_entity.id
_entity.type
_entity.pdbx_description
1 polymer ?
#
loop_
_entity_poly.entity_id
_entity_poly.type
_entity_poly.pdbx_seq_one_letter_code
_entity_poly.pdbx_strand_id
1 'polypeptide(L)'
;MGTILRGPSKKDIQRLGKYAESAVPPTRIVTIGMRDGVKIAAAIYLPKGAGRFPALLAASPYRFDNDIAPALPMFLWRETGPIGWYLEQGYAFVHMDVRGTGRSGGNYRYMCRKEQRDLCEVIEWIARQKWSNGRVGGIGQSYYARMQWFMAIQNPPHLACVAPYDGNVDTYRSSAYTGGIPGEFPVTWYRGVRLLNQDPACGPSRLVEWDYPRAVRAHPIYDAFWRERAAAPNLHRIRVPVFSIGVWRKVDLHLNGNIVGFQRSGGPKKLLVFGSANVHAAVQDYSSVAFHERYLLPFYDRYLKDKQTGYEAEPAVRWFASGATEMRAADAWPPEDIAYRTYYLARARSGGPAGSVTSLNNGELGEDAPQTDSDSTSYDYPDPGWRMGVVGTGPDGRPDPARRVLTFTSTPLQAELEIAGPIKLVLYASSTQIDTDFIVKLSEQYAQNAEERGKDINPRYQIVTKGWLRASHRNIDPVLSTEHAPHYGHDHPQPIAPGKVYRFEIALMPTAHRFARGSCIRLELANGDSSVTEFVFAHEYSPAKIGRDTIFHDRRHPSQLALPVRR
;
A
#
# COMPACT_ATOMS: atom_id res chain seq x y z
N MET A 1 4.30 -33.29 28.38
CA MET A 1 3.40 -32.33 29.05
C MET A 1 3.81 -30.93 28.61
N GLY A 2 3.02 -30.29 27.76
CA GLY A 2 3.30 -28.94 27.28
C GLY A 2 2.87 -27.90 28.32
N THR A 3 3.74 -26.96 28.66
CA THR A 3 3.42 -25.81 29.51
C THR A 3 2.23 -25.07 28.92
N ILE A 4 1.09 -25.07 29.60
CA ILE A 4 -0.07 -24.28 29.21
C ILE A 4 0.30 -22.80 29.41
N LEU A 5 0.65 -22.12 28.33
CA LEU A 5 0.82 -20.67 28.34
C LEU A 5 -0.55 -20.04 28.67
N ARG A 6 -0.61 -19.19 29.71
CA ARG A 6 -1.86 -18.50 30.09
C ARG A 6 -1.94 -17.16 29.36
N GLY A 7 -3.11 -16.87 28.80
CA GLY A 7 -3.40 -15.56 28.19
C GLY A 7 -3.60 -14.46 29.25
N PRO A 8 -3.82 -13.20 28.82
CA PRO A 8 -4.17 -12.12 29.74
C PRO A 8 -5.43 -12.49 30.55
N SER A 9 -5.38 -12.24 31.86
CA SER A 9 -6.47 -12.56 32.78
C SER A 9 -7.60 -11.53 32.71
N LYS A 10 -8.77 -11.85 33.28
CA LYS A 10 -9.87 -10.87 33.43
C LYS A 10 -9.44 -9.60 34.18
N LYS A 11 -8.56 -9.72 35.17
CA LYS A 11 -8.02 -8.56 35.91
C LYS A 11 -7.12 -7.70 35.03
N ASP A 12 -6.30 -8.31 34.19
CA ASP A 12 -5.43 -7.60 33.24
C ASP A 12 -6.27 -6.81 32.22
N ILE A 13 -7.36 -7.42 31.73
CA ILE A 13 -8.31 -6.78 30.82
C ILE A 13 -9.05 -5.62 31.51
N GLN A 14 -9.56 -5.82 32.74
CA GLN A 14 -10.24 -4.77 33.50
C GLN A 14 -9.35 -3.55 33.76
N ARG A 15 -8.06 -3.76 33.98
CA ARG A 15 -7.09 -2.66 34.17
C ARG A 15 -6.96 -1.75 32.93
N LEU A 16 -7.28 -2.26 31.74
CA LEU A 16 -7.28 -1.47 30.50
C LEU A 16 -8.55 -0.60 30.35
N GLY A 17 -9.55 -0.75 31.23
CA GLY A 17 -10.76 0.08 31.26
C GLY A 17 -11.56 0.03 29.94
N LYS A 18 -12.12 1.18 29.55
CA LYS A 18 -12.94 1.34 28.33
C LYS A 18 -12.27 0.87 27.03
N TYR A 19 -10.93 0.77 27.02
CA TYR A 19 -10.18 0.34 25.84
C TYR A 19 -10.37 -1.15 25.50
N ALA A 20 -10.90 -1.95 26.42
CA ALA A 20 -11.07 -3.40 26.25
C ALA A 20 -12.53 -3.87 26.17
N GLU A 21 -13.51 -2.97 25.99
CA GLU A 21 -14.95 -3.29 26.04
C GLU A 21 -15.42 -4.33 24.99
N SER A 22 -14.64 -4.57 23.93
CA SER A 22 -14.88 -5.60 22.90
C SER A 22 -13.84 -6.73 22.88
N ALA A 23 -12.98 -6.80 23.89
CA ALA A 23 -11.90 -7.79 23.97
C ALA A 23 -12.46 -9.20 24.25
N VAL A 24 -12.09 -10.15 23.40
CA VAL A 24 -12.38 -11.57 23.64
C VAL A 24 -11.10 -12.25 24.11
N PRO A 25 -11.06 -12.89 25.30
CA PRO A 25 -9.91 -13.67 25.71
C PRO A 25 -9.83 -14.97 24.88
N PRO A 26 -8.63 -15.48 24.59
CA PRO A 26 -8.49 -16.74 23.88
C PRO A 26 -9.05 -17.89 24.71
N THR A 27 -9.73 -18.82 24.04
CA THR A 27 -10.17 -20.08 24.66
C THR A 27 -8.96 -20.87 25.17
N ARG A 28 -7.85 -20.82 24.43
CA ARG A 28 -6.56 -21.38 24.85
C ARG A 28 -5.41 -20.75 24.06
N ILE A 29 -4.22 -20.80 24.64
CA ILE A 29 -2.97 -20.57 23.93
C ILE A 29 -2.26 -21.90 23.79
N VAL A 30 -1.70 -22.15 22.61
CA VAL A 30 -0.98 -23.39 22.28
C VAL A 30 0.42 -23.07 21.79
N THR A 31 1.24 -24.11 21.76
CA THR A 31 2.55 -24.10 21.13
C THR A 31 2.62 -25.25 20.15
N ILE A 32 3.01 -24.95 18.92
CA ILE A 32 3.05 -25.86 17.77
C ILE A 32 4.52 -26.09 17.43
N GLY A 33 4.98 -27.34 17.42
CA GLY A 33 6.34 -27.68 17.03
C GLY A 33 6.48 -27.69 15.51
N MET A 34 7.38 -26.86 14.97
CA MET A 34 7.72 -26.82 13.56
C MET A 34 8.78 -27.87 13.21
N ARG A 35 8.98 -28.11 11.91
CA ARG A 35 9.95 -29.07 11.36
C ARG A 35 11.39 -28.90 11.88
N ASP A 36 11.78 -27.68 12.25
CA ASP A 36 13.12 -27.35 12.73
C ASP A 36 13.23 -27.28 14.27
N GLY A 37 12.23 -27.80 14.98
CA GLY A 37 12.17 -27.84 16.44
C GLY A 37 11.75 -26.51 17.08
N VAL A 38 11.63 -25.43 16.32
CA VAL A 38 11.11 -24.17 16.84
C VAL A 38 9.63 -24.31 17.19
N LYS A 39 9.27 -23.67 18.29
CA LYS A 39 7.95 -23.68 18.89
C LYS A 39 7.22 -22.38 18.53
N ILE A 40 6.19 -22.48 17.72
CA ILE A 40 5.34 -21.33 17.34
C ILE A 40 4.12 -21.26 18.25
N ALA A 41 3.88 -20.10 18.86
CA ALA A 41 2.74 -19.87 19.71
C ALA A 41 1.54 -19.35 18.92
N ALA A 42 0.34 -19.77 19.32
CA ALA A 42 -0.91 -19.27 18.77
C ALA A 42 -2.00 -19.17 19.83
N ALA A 43 -2.81 -18.11 19.76
CA ALA A 43 -4.07 -17.98 20.47
C ALA A 43 -5.20 -18.59 19.65
N ILE A 44 -6.03 -19.43 20.29
CA ILE A 44 -7.19 -20.08 19.67
C ILE A 44 -8.45 -19.57 20.36
N TYR A 45 -9.40 -19.14 19.54
CA TYR A 45 -10.73 -18.71 19.92
C TYR A 45 -11.73 -19.66 19.28
N LEU A 46 -12.57 -20.29 20.10
CA LEU A 46 -13.59 -21.24 19.65
C LEU A 46 -15.00 -20.67 19.89
N PRO A 47 -15.95 -20.91 18.96
CA PRO A 47 -17.36 -20.68 19.21
C PRO A 47 -17.85 -21.39 20.47
N LYS A 48 -18.93 -20.90 21.07
CA LYS A 48 -19.60 -21.59 22.19
C LYS A 48 -20.22 -22.90 21.69
N GLY A 49 -20.17 -23.94 22.53
CA GLY A 49 -20.76 -25.25 22.24
C GLY A 49 -19.75 -26.28 21.70
N ALA A 50 -20.24 -27.49 21.43
CA ALA A 50 -19.45 -28.58 20.84
C ALA A 50 -19.64 -28.62 19.32
N GLY A 51 -18.58 -28.92 18.57
CA GLY A 51 -18.66 -29.02 17.12
C GLY A 51 -17.29 -28.98 16.44
N ARG A 52 -17.32 -29.13 15.11
CA ARG A 52 -16.20 -28.87 14.22
C ARG A 52 -16.48 -27.60 13.43
N PHE A 53 -15.55 -26.66 13.46
CA PHE A 53 -15.70 -25.33 12.89
C PHE A 53 -14.68 -25.10 11.78
N PRO A 54 -15.02 -24.33 10.74
CA PRO A 54 -14.00 -23.72 9.89
C PRO A 54 -13.10 -22.79 10.70
N ALA A 55 -11.85 -22.64 10.28
CA ALA A 55 -10.88 -21.82 10.98
C ALA A 55 -10.44 -20.62 10.13
N LEU A 56 -10.30 -19.46 10.75
CA LEU A 56 -9.63 -18.30 10.18
C LEU A 56 -8.25 -18.14 10.83
N LEU A 57 -7.19 -18.05 10.02
CA LEU A 57 -5.82 -17.87 10.47
C LEU A 57 -5.34 -16.44 10.20
N ALA A 58 -4.99 -15.75 11.28
CA ALA A 58 -4.32 -14.45 11.29
C ALA A 58 -2.88 -14.66 11.78
N ALA A 59 -1.87 -14.19 11.03
CA ALA A 59 -0.46 -14.34 11.42
C ALA A 59 0.27 -12.99 11.37
N SER A 60 0.94 -12.61 12.46
CA SER A 60 1.66 -11.33 12.54
C SER A 60 2.81 -11.31 13.55
N PRO A 61 3.68 -10.28 13.50
CA PRO A 61 4.66 -10.02 14.54
C PRO A 61 4.14 -9.15 15.69
N TYR A 62 2.82 -8.88 15.74
CA TYR A 62 2.22 -7.88 16.62
C TYR A 62 1.65 -8.42 17.92
N ARG A 63 1.86 -9.71 18.20
CA ARG A 63 1.43 -10.41 19.41
C ARG A 63 -0.08 -10.59 19.51
N PHE A 64 -0.56 -11.82 19.56
CA PHE A 64 -1.97 -12.09 19.89
C PHE A 64 -2.39 -11.57 21.27
N ASP A 65 -1.44 -11.33 22.18
CA ASP A 65 -1.69 -10.69 23.47
C ASP A 65 -2.33 -9.30 23.31
N ASN A 66 -2.12 -8.64 22.16
CA ASN A 66 -2.66 -7.31 21.84
C ASN A 66 -4.06 -7.35 21.22
N ASP A 67 -4.68 -8.52 21.02
CA ASP A 67 -6.06 -8.63 20.50
C ASP A 67 -7.10 -8.01 21.45
N ILE A 68 -6.74 -7.75 22.70
CA ILE A 68 -7.57 -7.07 23.69
C ILE A 68 -7.55 -5.54 23.56
N ALA A 69 -6.59 -4.99 22.82
CA ALA A 69 -6.44 -3.56 22.63
C ALA A 69 -7.44 -3.03 21.59
N PRO A 70 -7.81 -1.74 21.62
CA PRO A 70 -8.62 -1.15 20.56
C PRO A 70 -7.84 -1.11 19.24
N ALA A 71 -8.52 -1.28 18.12
CA ALA A 71 -7.94 -1.01 16.82
C ALA A 71 -7.81 0.52 16.65
N LEU A 72 -6.58 1.05 16.74
CA LEU A 72 -6.32 2.48 16.63
C LEU A 72 -5.48 2.79 15.37
N PRO A 73 -5.79 3.89 14.65
CA PRO A 73 -5.08 4.26 13.42
C PRO A 73 -3.60 4.59 13.62
N MET A 74 -3.23 5.07 14.80
CA MET A 74 -1.89 5.63 15.03
C MET A 74 -0.82 4.54 15.01
N PHE A 75 -1.13 3.31 15.46
CA PHE A 75 -0.22 2.16 15.42
C PHE A 75 -0.99 0.83 15.42
N LEU A 76 -1.17 0.26 14.23
CA LEU A 76 -2.08 -0.85 13.94
C LEU A 76 -1.48 -2.22 14.30
N TRP A 77 -1.49 -2.54 15.59
CA TRP A 77 -1.00 -3.82 16.11
C TRP A 77 -2.10 -4.89 16.13
N ARG A 78 -3.36 -4.45 16.07
CA ARG A 78 -4.55 -5.30 16.01
C ARG A 78 -5.27 -5.08 14.68
N GLU A 79 -4.90 -5.89 13.68
CA GLU A 79 -5.43 -5.88 12.32
C GLU A 79 -6.14 -7.20 11.99
N THR A 80 -6.72 -7.83 13.01
CA THR A 80 -7.34 -9.16 12.97
C THR A 80 -8.79 -9.14 12.48
N GLY A 81 -9.48 -7.98 12.56
CA GLY A 81 -10.92 -7.87 12.39
C GLY A 81 -11.69 -8.22 13.68
N PRO A 82 -13.04 -8.31 13.63
CA PRO A 82 -13.88 -8.53 14.82
C PRO A 82 -13.90 -10.02 15.23
N ILE A 83 -12.87 -10.47 15.95
CA ILE A 83 -12.71 -11.88 16.40
C ILE A 83 -14.01 -12.41 17.04
N GLY A 84 -14.58 -11.70 18.02
CA GLY A 84 -15.76 -12.14 18.76
C GLY A 84 -16.97 -12.39 17.87
N TRP A 85 -17.20 -11.51 16.90
CA TRP A 85 -18.31 -11.65 15.96
C TRP A 85 -18.14 -12.88 15.06
N TYR A 86 -16.91 -13.20 14.62
CA TYR A 86 -16.67 -14.44 13.87
C TYR A 86 -16.95 -15.72 14.68
N LEU A 87 -16.73 -15.69 16.00
CA LEU A 87 -17.11 -16.80 16.88
C LEU A 87 -18.63 -16.99 16.91
N GLU A 88 -19.39 -15.90 16.93
CA GLU A 88 -20.86 -15.92 16.85
C GLU A 88 -21.35 -16.43 15.49
N GLN A 89 -20.60 -16.15 14.41
CA GLN A 89 -20.85 -16.72 13.09
C GLN A 89 -20.39 -18.19 12.95
N GLY A 90 -19.89 -18.83 14.02
CA GLY A 90 -19.47 -20.24 14.01
C GLY A 90 -18.12 -20.51 13.34
N TYR A 91 -17.21 -19.53 13.33
CA TYR A 91 -15.82 -19.71 12.92
C TYR A 91 -14.92 -19.88 14.15
N ALA A 92 -14.00 -20.84 14.12
CA ALA A 92 -12.83 -20.75 14.98
C ALA A 92 -11.88 -19.67 14.44
N PHE A 93 -11.21 -18.96 15.34
CA PHE A 93 -10.20 -17.97 14.99
C PHE A 93 -8.86 -18.35 15.61
N VAL A 94 -7.78 -18.25 14.84
CA VAL A 94 -6.43 -18.57 15.29
C VAL A 94 -5.52 -17.38 14.98
N HIS A 95 -4.94 -16.79 16.00
CA HIS A 95 -3.92 -15.75 15.85
C HIS A 95 -2.55 -16.33 16.20
N MET A 96 -1.68 -16.44 15.20
CA MET A 96 -0.31 -16.93 15.28
C MET A 96 0.67 -15.76 15.46
N ASP A 97 1.52 -15.85 16.49
CA ASP A 97 2.72 -15.02 16.56
C ASP A 97 3.76 -15.60 15.60
N VAL A 98 4.23 -14.83 14.63
CA VAL A 98 5.24 -15.32 13.69
C VAL A 98 6.57 -15.60 14.40
N ARG A 99 7.39 -16.44 13.78
CA ARG A 99 8.69 -16.88 14.32
C ARG A 99 9.51 -15.74 14.90
N GLY A 100 9.98 -15.92 16.14
CA GLY A 100 10.83 -14.98 16.84
C GLY A 100 10.13 -13.71 17.32
N THR A 101 8.79 -13.71 17.39
CA THR A 101 7.98 -12.61 17.94
C THR A 101 6.96 -13.14 18.95
N GLY A 102 6.42 -12.24 19.76
CA GLY A 102 5.52 -12.52 20.87
C GLY A 102 5.98 -13.68 21.71
N ARG A 103 5.16 -14.73 21.76
CA ARG A 103 5.44 -15.96 22.52
C ARG A 103 6.08 -17.06 21.66
N SER A 104 6.31 -16.82 20.37
CA SER A 104 6.98 -17.77 19.46
C SER A 104 8.49 -17.77 19.67
N GLY A 105 9.08 -18.97 19.63
CA GLY A 105 10.52 -19.18 19.65
C GLY A 105 11.19 -18.85 18.30
N GLY A 106 12.48 -19.15 18.20
CA GLY A 106 13.29 -18.88 17.00
C GLY A 106 13.73 -17.42 16.89
N ASN A 107 14.13 -16.98 15.70
CA ASN A 107 14.63 -15.63 15.44
C ASN A 107 13.80 -14.97 14.34
N TYR A 108 13.38 -13.73 14.58
CA TYR A 108 12.60 -12.97 13.60
C TYR A 108 13.50 -12.51 12.47
N ARG A 109 13.10 -12.84 11.25
CA ARG A 109 13.75 -12.42 10.01
C ARG A 109 12.63 -12.18 9.01
N TYR A 110 12.06 -10.97 9.05
CA TYR A 110 10.92 -10.51 8.26
C TYR A 110 10.69 -11.31 6.98
N MET A 111 9.59 -12.07 6.95
CA MET A 111 9.10 -12.83 5.80
C MET A 111 10.14 -13.76 5.18
N CYS A 112 11.12 -14.23 5.94
CA CYS A 112 12.09 -15.19 5.45
C CYS A 112 11.42 -16.52 5.12
N ARG A 113 12.14 -17.36 4.37
CA ARG A 113 11.61 -18.67 3.96
C ARG A 113 11.17 -19.57 5.12
N LYS A 114 11.78 -19.44 6.31
CA LYS A 114 11.36 -20.20 7.50
C LYS A 114 9.99 -19.76 7.99
N GLU A 115 9.77 -18.46 8.13
CA GLU A 115 8.48 -17.89 8.53
C GLU A 115 7.37 -18.28 7.54
N GLN A 116 7.64 -18.18 6.23
CA GLN A 116 6.69 -18.60 5.19
C GLN A 116 6.29 -20.08 5.33
N ARG A 117 7.26 -20.96 5.61
CA ARG A 117 7.05 -22.39 5.80
C ARG A 117 6.25 -22.71 7.06
N ASP A 118 6.47 -21.96 8.14
CA ASP A 118 5.72 -22.10 9.38
C ASP A 118 4.21 -21.89 9.15
N LEU A 119 3.83 -20.94 8.25
CA LEU A 119 2.42 -20.72 7.89
C LEU A 119 1.73 -22.00 7.39
N CYS A 120 2.39 -22.74 6.50
CA CYS A 120 1.84 -23.99 5.96
C CYS A 120 1.70 -25.05 7.04
N GLU A 121 2.70 -25.20 7.91
CA GLU A 121 2.65 -26.18 9.00
C GLU A 121 1.57 -25.87 10.02
N VAL A 122 1.35 -24.59 10.32
CA VAL A 122 0.28 -24.14 11.20
C VAL A 122 -1.10 -24.38 10.56
N ILE A 123 -1.27 -24.13 9.27
CA ILE A 123 -2.52 -24.47 8.54
C ILE A 123 -2.82 -25.98 8.65
N GLU A 124 -1.83 -26.82 8.37
CA GLU A 124 -1.99 -28.28 8.45
C GLU A 124 -2.21 -28.77 9.89
N TRP A 125 -1.60 -28.11 10.88
CA TRP A 125 -1.84 -28.41 12.29
C TRP A 125 -3.27 -28.04 12.71
N ILE A 126 -3.78 -26.87 12.29
CA ILE A 126 -5.15 -26.41 12.56
C ILE A 126 -6.15 -27.42 12.03
N ALA A 127 -6.00 -27.83 10.77
CA ALA A 127 -6.92 -28.75 10.11
C ALA A 127 -7.08 -30.12 10.81
N ARG A 128 -6.04 -30.57 11.51
CA ARG A 128 -6.02 -31.86 12.24
C ARG A 128 -6.63 -31.78 13.64
N GLN A 129 -6.99 -30.59 14.12
CA GLN A 129 -7.53 -30.47 15.46
C GLN A 129 -8.96 -30.99 15.55
N LYS A 130 -9.34 -31.57 16.71
CA LYS A 130 -10.68 -32.15 16.93
C LYS A 130 -11.84 -31.16 16.74
N TRP A 131 -11.58 -29.87 16.90
CA TRP A 131 -12.56 -28.78 16.74
C TRP A 131 -12.57 -28.19 15.32
N SER A 132 -11.66 -28.61 14.43
CA SER A 132 -11.61 -28.09 13.06
C SER A 132 -12.44 -28.99 12.12
N ASN A 133 -13.10 -28.38 11.15
CA ASN A 133 -13.71 -29.08 10.03
C ASN A 133 -12.72 -29.38 8.88
N GLY A 134 -11.43 -29.03 9.06
CA GLY A 134 -10.38 -29.22 8.06
C GLY A 134 -10.21 -28.09 7.06
N ARG A 135 -11.05 -27.03 7.09
CA ARG A 135 -10.93 -25.88 6.18
C ARG A 135 -10.39 -24.66 6.90
N VAL A 136 -9.28 -24.13 6.38
CA VAL A 136 -8.62 -22.94 6.92
C VAL A 136 -8.68 -21.82 5.89
N GLY A 137 -9.14 -20.64 6.31
CA GLY A 137 -9.06 -19.40 5.53
C GLY A 137 -8.03 -18.44 6.11
N GLY A 138 -7.40 -17.64 5.26
CA GLY A 138 -6.58 -16.50 5.71
C GLY A 138 -7.45 -15.27 6.04
N ILE A 139 -7.07 -14.50 7.06
CA ILE A 139 -7.72 -13.22 7.41
C ILE A 139 -6.71 -12.19 7.94
N GLY A 140 -7.05 -10.91 7.82
CA GLY A 140 -6.34 -9.79 8.43
C GLY A 140 -5.90 -8.73 7.42
N GLN A 141 -5.51 -7.56 7.94
CA GLN A 141 -5.01 -6.42 7.15
C GLN A 141 -3.46 -6.38 7.12
N SER A 142 -2.84 -5.72 6.13
CA SER A 142 -1.41 -5.33 6.15
C SER A 142 -0.45 -6.51 6.29
N TYR A 143 0.26 -6.70 7.41
CA TYR A 143 1.16 -7.86 7.57
C TYR A 143 0.39 -9.17 7.50
N TYR A 144 -0.78 -9.21 8.12
CA TYR A 144 -1.65 -10.38 8.08
C TYR A 144 -2.08 -10.67 6.64
N ALA A 145 -2.46 -9.65 5.86
CA ALA A 145 -2.77 -9.80 4.43
C ALA A 145 -1.55 -10.27 3.62
N ARG A 146 -0.35 -9.78 3.91
CA ARG A 146 0.89 -10.26 3.29
C ARG A 146 1.13 -11.74 3.58
N MET A 147 0.89 -12.18 4.80
CA MET A 147 0.99 -13.61 5.16
C MET A 147 0.01 -14.45 4.34
N GLN A 148 -1.20 -13.96 4.05
CA GLN A 148 -2.15 -14.67 3.20
C GLN A 148 -1.62 -14.90 1.78
N TRP A 149 -0.91 -13.93 1.19
CA TRP A 149 -0.24 -14.15 -0.11
C TRP A 149 0.81 -15.27 -0.02
N PHE A 150 1.61 -15.30 1.05
CA PHE A 150 2.59 -16.38 1.27
C PHE A 150 1.95 -17.74 1.58
N MET A 151 0.80 -17.77 2.27
CA MET A 151 0.01 -19.00 2.44
C MET A 151 -0.43 -19.52 1.06
N ALA A 152 -1.01 -18.65 0.24
CA ALA A 152 -1.63 -19.00 -1.03
C ALA A 152 -0.62 -19.49 -2.09
N ILE A 153 0.55 -18.86 -2.24
CA ILE A 153 1.56 -19.29 -3.23
C ILE A 153 2.15 -20.68 -2.94
N GLN A 154 2.01 -21.16 -1.69
CA GLN A 154 2.50 -22.46 -1.27
C GLN A 154 1.44 -23.57 -1.40
N ASN A 155 0.16 -23.23 -1.54
CA ASN A 155 -0.98 -24.15 -1.67
C ASN A 155 -0.98 -25.32 -0.65
N PRO A 156 -0.93 -25.07 0.67
CA PRO A 156 -1.09 -26.15 1.64
C PRO A 156 -2.48 -26.80 1.49
N PRO A 157 -2.60 -28.13 1.59
CA PRO A 157 -3.83 -28.86 1.25
C PRO A 157 -5.11 -28.37 1.94
N HIS A 158 -5.01 -27.88 3.18
CA HIS A 158 -6.17 -27.46 3.97
C HIS A 158 -6.47 -25.95 3.93
N LEU A 159 -5.70 -25.18 3.15
CA LEU A 159 -6.05 -23.79 2.86
C LEU A 159 -7.17 -23.78 1.82
N ALA A 160 -8.33 -23.25 2.20
CA ALA A 160 -9.52 -23.25 1.38
C ALA A 160 -9.78 -21.90 0.69
N CYS A 161 -9.34 -20.78 1.26
CA CYS A 161 -9.45 -19.45 0.64
C CYS A 161 -8.58 -18.40 1.35
N VAL A 162 -8.35 -17.26 0.69
CA VAL A 162 -7.71 -16.07 1.30
C VAL A 162 -8.46 -14.79 0.92
N ALA A 163 -8.56 -13.85 1.86
CA ALA A 163 -9.06 -12.50 1.63
C ALA A 163 -8.05 -11.46 2.11
N PRO A 164 -6.95 -11.24 1.36
CA PRO A 164 -5.95 -10.24 1.72
C PRO A 164 -6.52 -8.83 1.60
N TYR A 165 -6.83 -8.23 2.76
CA TYR A 165 -7.26 -6.84 2.84
C TYR A 165 -6.03 -5.94 2.98
N ASP A 166 -5.78 -5.11 1.98
CA ASP A 166 -4.79 -4.04 2.03
C ASP A 166 -3.38 -4.57 2.42
N GLY A 167 -2.80 -5.40 1.53
CA GLY A 167 -1.52 -6.05 1.74
C GLY A 167 -0.76 -6.22 0.43
N ASN A 168 0.48 -5.71 0.37
CA ASN A 168 1.30 -5.78 -0.84
C ASN A 168 1.89 -7.19 -1.11
N VAL A 169 2.45 -7.39 -2.30
CA VAL A 169 3.05 -8.68 -2.72
C VAL A 169 4.57 -8.58 -2.94
N ASP A 170 5.13 -7.39 -2.83
CA ASP A 170 6.55 -7.09 -3.05
C ASP A 170 6.98 -5.89 -2.20
N THR A 171 7.68 -6.15 -1.10
CA THR A 171 8.12 -5.10 -0.17
C THR A 171 9.14 -4.14 -0.77
N TYR A 172 9.99 -4.60 -1.70
CA TYR A 172 11.00 -3.73 -2.32
C TYR A 172 10.30 -2.60 -3.08
N ARG A 173 9.40 -2.96 -4.00
CA ARG A 173 8.71 -2.00 -4.87
C ARG A 173 7.60 -1.22 -4.16
N SER A 174 7.08 -1.72 -3.04
CA SER A 174 5.90 -1.12 -2.40
C SER A 174 6.22 -0.23 -1.21
N SER A 175 7.38 -0.35 -0.55
CA SER A 175 7.69 0.53 0.58
C SER A 175 9.16 0.65 0.97
N ALA A 176 10.03 -0.28 0.59
CA ALA A 176 11.44 -0.18 0.93
C ALA A 176 12.23 0.70 -0.05
N TYR A 177 12.02 0.50 -1.34
CA TYR A 177 12.69 1.20 -2.43
C TYR A 177 11.70 1.50 -3.56
N THR A 178 10.63 2.24 -3.26
CA THR A 178 9.61 2.67 -4.23
C THR A 178 10.27 3.43 -5.37
N GLY A 179 10.16 2.91 -6.59
CA GLY A 179 10.88 3.46 -7.75
C GLY A 179 12.42 3.35 -7.68
N GLY A 180 12.98 2.59 -6.74
CA GLY A 180 14.42 2.57 -6.42
C GLY A 180 14.86 3.60 -5.36
N ILE A 181 13.92 4.36 -4.78
CA ILE A 181 14.19 5.42 -3.80
C ILE A 181 13.97 4.87 -2.39
N PRO A 182 14.93 4.99 -1.45
CA PRO A 182 14.79 4.46 -0.09
C PRO A 182 13.62 5.13 0.66
N GLY A 183 12.66 4.33 1.11
CA GLY A 183 11.50 4.78 1.89
C GLY A 183 11.72 4.73 3.40
N GLU A 184 11.04 5.59 4.15
CA GLU A 184 11.13 5.63 5.63
C GLU A 184 10.28 4.54 6.31
N PHE A 185 9.24 4.05 5.64
CA PHE A 185 8.27 3.12 6.21
C PHE A 185 8.89 1.88 6.87
N PRO A 186 9.82 1.12 6.23
CA PRO A 186 10.35 -0.11 6.83
C PRO A 186 11.03 0.12 8.19
N VAL A 187 11.75 1.22 8.34
CA VAL A 187 12.48 1.57 9.58
C VAL A 187 11.50 1.95 10.67
N THR A 188 10.58 2.86 10.38
CA THR A 188 9.57 3.34 11.33
C THR A 188 8.64 2.21 11.77
N TRP A 189 8.16 1.41 10.84
CA TRP A 189 7.33 0.24 11.12
C TRP A 189 8.06 -0.78 12.01
N TYR A 190 9.32 -1.08 11.71
CA TYR A 190 10.07 -2.07 12.47
C TYR A 190 10.39 -1.63 13.90
N ARG A 191 10.60 -0.32 14.12
CA ARG A 191 10.67 0.24 15.47
C ARG A 191 9.42 -0.13 16.28
N GLY A 192 8.24 -0.04 15.68
CA GLY A 192 6.98 -0.47 16.30
C GLY A 192 6.98 -1.96 16.64
N VAL A 193 7.39 -2.83 15.71
CA VAL A 193 7.53 -4.28 15.97
C VAL A 193 8.44 -4.55 17.16
N ARG A 194 9.60 -3.89 17.23
CA ARG A 194 10.54 -4.06 18.34
C ARG A 194 9.94 -3.64 19.68
N LEU A 195 9.33 -2.45 19.75
CA LEU A 195 8.74 -1.92 20.97
C LEU A 195 7.64 -2.84 21.52
N LEU A 196 6.74 -3.32 20.65
CA LEU A 196 5.66 -4.23 21.06
C LEU A 196 6.15 -5.53 21.67
N ASN A 197 7.26 -6.03 21.14
CA ASN A 197 7.83 -7.29 21.58
C ASN A 197 8.65 -7.11 22.85
N GLN A 198 9.43 -6.02 22.93
CA GLN A 198 10.33 -5.74 24.03
C GLN A 198 9.60 -5.22 25.27
N ASP A 199 8.64 -4.32 25.11
CA ASP A 199 7.95 -3.65 26.22
C ASP A 199 6.43 -3.87 26.13
N PRO A 200 5.94 -5.12 26.18
CA PRO A 200 4.53 -5.39 26.00
C PRO A 200 3.71 -4.96 27.22
N ALA A 201 2.46 -4.55 26.98
CA ALA A 201 1.51 -4.26 28.06
C ALA A 201 1.15 -5.51 28.89
N CYS A 202 1.18 -6.69 28.26
CA CYS A 202 0.92 -7.98 28.91
C CYS A 202 1.67 -9.14 28.21
N GLY A 203 1.88 -10.23 28.95
CA GLY A 203 2.67 -11.37 28.46
C GLY A 203 4.18 -11.16 28.56
N PRO A 204 4.99 -12.13 28.10
CA PRO A 204 6.45 -12.08 28.25
C PRO A 204 7.08 -11.05 27.31
N SER A 205 8.06 -10.30 27.81
CA SER A 205 8.95 -9.46 26.99
C SER A 205 9.87 -10.30 26.11
N ARG A 206 10.23 -9.77 24.95
CA ARG A 206 11.13 -10.40 23.99
C ARG A 206 11.89 -9.36 23.17
N LEU A 207 13.22 -9.45 23.17
CA LEU A 207 14.04 -8.67 22.26
C LEU A 207 13.98 -9.25 20.84
N VAL A 208 13.58 -8.41 19.88
CA VAL A 208 13.69 -8.73 18.44
C VAL A 208 15.06 -8.23 17.97
N GLU A 209 16.05 -9.13 17.97
CA GLU A 209 17.48 -8.78 17.81
C GLU A 209 17.87 -8.33 16.40
N TRP A 210 17.13 -8.74 15.36
CA TRP A 210 17.58 -8.50 14.00
C TRP A 210 17.60 -7.01 13.67
N ASP A 211 18.69 -6.53 13.07
CA ASP A 211 18.75 -5.16 12.56
C ASP A 211 18.14 -5.09 11.15
N TYR A 212 16.82 -5.02 11.09
CA TYR A 212 16.09 -4.88 9.82
C TYR A 212 16.45 -3.58 9.09
N PRO A 213 16.52 -2.39 9.72
CA PRO A 213 16.96 -1.17 9.05
C PRO A 213 18.32 -1.32 8.36
N ARG A 214 19.32 -1.91 9.03
CA ARG A 214 20.61 -2.19 8.41
C ARG A 214 20.50 -3.19 7.26
N ALA A 215 19.68 -4.22 7.39
CA ALA A 215 19.45 -5.17 6.30
C ALA A 215 18.82 -4.49 5.07
N VAL A 216 17.83 -3.63 5.25
CA VAL A 216 17.22 -2.84 4.15
C VAL A 216 18.28 -1.98 3.45
N ARG A 217 19.15 -1.29 4.19
CA ARG A 217 20.23 -0.47 3.61
C ARG A 217 21.32 -1.29 2.91
N ALA A 218 21.59 -2.50 3.40
CA ALA A 218 22.58 -3.40 2.79
C ALA A 218 22.13 -3.98 1.44
N HIS A 219 20.83 -3.87 1.10
CA HIS A 219 20.23 -4.40 -0.12
C HIS A 219 19.49 -3.29 -0.90
N PRO A 220 20.20 -2.31 -1.50
CA PRO A 220 19.58 -1.18 -2.20
C PRO A 220 18.97 -1.55 -3.57
N ILE A 221 19.31 -2.72 -4.11
CA ILE A 221 18.80 -3.25 -5.39
C ILE A 221 17.89 -4.46 -5.18
N TYR A 222 17.09 -4.81 -6.17
CA TYR A 222 16.18 -5.97 -6.11
C TYR A 222 16.92 -7.31 -6.28
N ASP A 223 17.66 -7.71 -5.26
CA ASP A 223 18.48 -8.92 -5.23
C ASP A 223 17.78 -10.14 -4.59
N ALA A 224 18.55 -11.17 -4.25
CA ALA A 224 18.03 -12.39 -3.64
C ALA A 224 17.36 -12.17 -2.27
N PHE A 225 17.79 -11.16 -1.50
CA PHE A 225 17.20 -10.83 -0.20
C PHE A 225 15.74 -10.41 -0.36
N TRP A 226 15.46 -9.58 -1.37
CA TRP A 226 14.11 -9.10 -1.68
C TRP A 226 13.27 -10.14 -2.41
N ARG A 227 13.86 -10.89 -3.35
CA ARG A 227 13.14 -11.97 -4.06
C ARG A 227 12.62 -13.05 -3.10
N GLU A 228 13.35 -13.39 -2.04
CA GLU A 228 12.85 -14.30 -1.01
C GLU A 228 11.58 -13.76 -0.33
N ARG A 229 11.49 -12.45 -0.15
CA ARG A 229 10.46 -11.74 0.61
C ARG A 229 9.35 -11.15 -0.27
N ALA A 230 9.24 -11.63 -1.50
CA ALA A 230 8.20 -11.21 -2.44
C ALA A 230 7.35 -12.41 -2.87
N ALA A 231 6.04 -12.28 -2.70
CA ALA A 231 5.07 -13.22 -3.26
C ALA A 231 4.87 -13.00 -4.76
N ALA A 232 5.14 -11.78 -5.26
CA ALA A 232 4.85 -11.35 -6.63
C ALA A 232 5.31 -12.31 -7.75
N PRO A 233 6.53 -12.90 -7.70
CA PRO A 233 6.97 -13.85 -8.73
C PRO A 233 6.16 -15.15 -8.78
N ASN A 234 5.45 -15.50 -7.70
CA ASN A 234 4.80 -16.80 -7.51
C ASN A 234 3.27 -16.72 -7.49
N LEU A 235 2.67 -15.54 -7.71
CA LEU A 235 1.20 -15.36 -7.64
C LEU A 235 0.43 -16.27 -8.60
N HIS A 236 0.99 -16.55 -9.78
CA HIS A 236 0.42 -17.47 -10.78
C HIS A 236 0.26 -18.91 -10.27
N ARG A 237 0.93 -19.27 -9.16
CA ARG A 237 0.83 -20.59 -8.52
C ARG A 237 -0.37 -20.71 -7.59
N ILE A 238 -1.00 -19.61 -7.21
CA ILE A 238 -2.17 -19.64 -6.31
C ILE A 238 -3.29 -20.43 -6.99
N ARG A 239 -3.91 -21.37 -6.26
CA ARG A 239 -5.05 -22.18 -6.72
C ARG A 239 -6.32 -21.93 -5.93
N VAL A 240 -6.19 -21.62 -4.65
CA VAL A 240 -7.31 -21.31 -3.76
C VAL A 240 -8.01 -20.00 -4.20
N PRO A 241 -9.33 -19.87 -3.94
CA PRO A 241 -10.06 -18.62 -4.12
C PRO A 241 -9.41 -17.44 -3.40
N VAL A 242 -9.28 -16.32 -4.10
CA VAL A 242 -8.72 -15.05 -3.61
C VAL A 242 -9.77 -13.95 -3.67
N PHE A 243 -10.06 -13.32 -2.54
CA PHE A 243 -10.77 -12.04 -2.53
C PHE A 243 -9.83 -10.90 -2.13
N SER A 244 -9.21 -10.26 -3.13
CA SER A 244 -8.26 -9.18 -2.90
C SER A 244 -9.02 -7.89 -2.64
N ILE A 245 -8.75 -7.24 -1.51
CA ILE A 245 -9.42 -5.98 -1.17
C ILE A 245 -8.36 -4.88 -1.01
N GLY A 246 -8.43 -3.83 -1.81
CA GLY A 246 -7.51 -2.69 -1.77
C GLY A 246 -8.18 -1.41 -1.25
N VAL A 247 -7.37 -0.37 -1.00
CA VAL A 247 -7.83 0.95 -0.55
C VAL A 247 -7.09 2.04 -1.32
N TRP A 248 -7.82 2.94 -1.99
CA TRP A 248 -7.21 4.01 -2.82
C TRP A 248 -6.24 4.90 -2.03
N ARG A 249 -6.55 5.16 -0.76
CA ARG A 249 -5.72 5.99 0.14
C ARG A 249 -4.44 5.33 0.65
N LYS A 250 -4.21 4.04 0.36
CA LYS A 250 -2.97 3.33 0.72
C LYS A 250 -2.10 3.05 -0.50
N VAL A 251 -2.12 4.00 -1.44
CA VAL A 251 -1.34 4.01 -2.68
C VAL A 251 0.16 3.91 -2.42
N ASP A 252 0.63 4.46 -1.30
CA ASP A 252 2.02 4.50 -0.87
C ASP A 252 2.54 3.18 -0.26
N LEU A 253 1.71 2.14 -0.16
CA LEU A 253 2.09 0.94 0.57
C LEU A 253 1.49 -0.37 0.05
N HIS A 254 0.18 -0.48 -0.09
CA HIS A 254 -0.50 -1.77 -0.21
C HIS A 254 -1.31 -1.94 -1.49
N LEU A 255 -2.02 -0.88 -1.91
CA LEU A 255 -2.98 -0.90 -3.00
C LEU A 255 -2.47 -1.62 -4.26
N ASN A 256 -1.29 -1.23 -4.75
CA ASN A 256 -0.75 -1.79 -5.99
C ASN A 256 -0.53 -3.31 -5.87
N GLY A 257 -0.10 -3.79 -4.70
CA GLY A 257 0.09 -5.22 -4.49
C GLY A 257 -1.21 -6.01 -4.42
N ASN A 258 -2.32 -5.42 -3.94
CA ASN A 258 -3.64 -6.04 -4.05
C ASN A 258 -4.13 -6.17 -5.49
N ILE A 259 -3.91 -5.15 -6.31
CA ILE A 259 -4.25 -5.15 -7.74
C ILE A 259 -3.40 -6.19 -8.49
N VAL A 260 -2.08 -6.17 -8.30
CA VAL A 260 -1.17 -7.16 -8.89
C VAL A 260 -1.48 -8.57 -8.39
N GLY A 261 -1.78 -8.72 -7.10
CA GLY A 261 -2.24 -9.96 -6.46
C GLY A 261 -3.46 -10.55 -7.17
N PHE A 262 -4.49 -9.74 -7.39
CA PHE A 262 -5.67 -10.13 -8.17
C PHE A 262 -5.30 -10.47 -9.62
N GLN A 263 -4.61 -9.59 -10.34
CA GLN A 263 -4.30 -9.80 -11.75
C GLN A 263 -3.51 -11.09 -11.99
N ARG A 264 -2.55 -11.41 -11.12
CA ARG A 264 -1.63 -12.53 -11.31
C ARG A 264 -2.02 -13.82 -10.58
N SER A 265 -3.04 -13.82 -9.72
CA SER A 265 -3.50 -15.06 -9.07
C SER A 265 -4.05 -16.05 -10.11
N GLY A 266 -3.68 -17.33 -9.97
CA GLY A 266 -4.09 -18.38 -10.92
C GLY A 266 -5.44 -19.04 -10.62
N GLY A 267 -5.93 -18.94 -9.38
CA GLY A 267 -7.23 -19.48 -8.96
C GLY A 267 -8.39 -18.50 -9.14
N PRO A 268 -9.62 -18.89 -8.73
CA PRO A 268 -10.77 -17.98 -8.71
C PRO A 268 -10.45 -16.70 -7.94
N LYS A 269 -10.83 -15.55 -8.48
CA LYS A 269 -10.39 -14.27 -7.92
C LYS A 269 -11.39 -13.16 -8.13
N LYS A 270 -11.54 -12.30 -7.12
CA LYS A 270 -12.28 -11.02 -7.22
C LYS A 270 -11.46 -9.90 -6.59
N LEU A 271 -11.67 -8.69 -7.09
CA LEU A 271 -11.07 -7.45 -6.59
C LEU A 271 -12.17 -6.51 -6.10
N LEU A 272 -11.99 -5.97 -4.90
CA LEU A 272 -12.78 -4.86 -4.39
C LEU A 272 -11.84 -3.73 -3.94
N VAL A 273 -12.05 -2.50 -4.40
CA VAL A 273 -11.24 -1.36 -3.95
C VAL A 273 -12.10 -0.26 -3.33
N PHE A 274 -11.80 0.08 -2.08
CA PHE A 274 -12.56 1.08 -1.31
C PHE A 274 -11.99 2.49 -1.46
N GLY A 275 -12.91 3.45 -1.51
CA GLY A 275 -12.65 4.89 -1.48
C GLY A 275 -12.74 5.48 -0.08
N SER A 276 -12.30 4.76 0.97
CA SER A 276 -12.24 5.28 2.33
C SER A 276 -11.58 6.66 2.34
N ALA A 277 -12.13 7.60 3.11
CA ALA A 277 -11.74 9.02 3.01
C ALA A 277 -10.25 9.26 3.29
N ASN A 278 -9.66 8.47 4.20
CA ASN A 278 -8.25 8.49 4.59
C ASN A 278 -7.84 7.12 5.19
N VAL A 279 -6.57 6.99 5.58
CA VAL A 279 -6.01 5.77 6.18
C VAL A 279 -6.72 5.38 7.48
N HIS A 280 -7.18 6.34 8.29
CA HIS A 280 -7.90 6.07 9.53
C HIS A 280 -9.28 5.47 9.27
N ALA A 281 -10.04 6.03 8.33
CA ALA A 281 -11.34 5.50 7.91
C ALA A 281 -11.18 4.05 7.40
N ALA A 282 -10.16 3.77 6.60
CA ALA A 282 -9.90 2.42 6.09
C ALA A 282 -9.65 1.37 7.18
N VAL A 283 -9.04 1.78 8.30
CA VAL A 283 -8.85 0.92 9.48
C VAL A 283 -10.17 0.68 10.20
N GLN A 284 -10.97 1.74 10.37
CA GLN A 284 -12.27 1.65 11.03
C GLN A 284 -13.22 0.76 10.23
N ASP A 285 -13.23 0.92 8.90
CA ASP A 285 -13.98 0.07 7.98
C ASP A 285 -13.64 -1.40 8.23
N TYR A 286 -12.37 -1.77 8.13
CA TYR A 286 -11.93 -3.15 8.38
C TYR A 286 -12.22 -3.62 9.80
N SER A 287 -12.13 -2.77 10.82
CA SER A 287 -12.40 -3.19 12.20
C SER A 287 -13.90 -3.38 12.48
N SER A 288 -14.77 -2.92 11.59
CA SER A 288 -16.22 -2.91 11.81
C SER A 288 -16.88 -4.25 11.45
N VAL A 289 -17.85 -4.66 12.27
CA VAL A 289 -18.70 -5.82 11.99
C VAL A 289 -19.46 -5.64 10.67
N ALA A 290 -20.02 -4.45 10.41
CA ALA A 290 -20.81 -4.17 9.22
C ALA A 290 -20.03 -4.41 7.92
N PHE A 291 -18.75 -4.05 7.89
CA PHE A 291 -17.88 -4.33 6.75
C PHE A 291 -17.68 -5.83 6.54
N HIS A 292 -17.34 -6.55 7.61
CA HIS A 292 -17.09 -7.98 7.56
C HIS A 292 -18.35 -8.76 7.18
N GLU A 293 -19.50 -8.41 7.74
CA GLU A 293 -20.81 -8.98 7.41
C GLU A 293 -21.18 -8.79 5.96
N ARG A 294 -21.01 -7.57 5.44
CA ARG A 294 -21.41 -7.24 4.07
C ARG A 294 -20.50 -7.87 3.02
N TYR A 295 -19.17 -7.82 3.23
CA TYR A 295 -18.22 -8.14 2.15
C TYR A 295 -17.46 -9.45 2.37
N LEU A 296 -17.01 -9.75 3.59
CA LEU A 296 -16.12 -10.88 3.84
C LEU A 296 -16.85 -12.17 4.22
N LEU A 297 -17.92 -12.08 5.01
CA LEU A 297 -18.67 -13.25 5.47
C LEU A 297 -19.28 -14.06 4.33
N PRO A 298 -19.91 -13.47 3.29
CA PRO A 298 -20.43 -14.25 2.17
C PRO A 298 -19.34 -15.06 1.43
N PHE A 299 -18.13 -14.51 1.33
CA PHE A 299 -16.96 -15.18 0.77
C PHE A 299 -16.51 -16.35 1.65
N TYR A 300 -16.34 -16.12 2.95
CA TYR A 300 -15.92 -17.18 3.87
C TYR A 300 -16.97 -18.27 4.00
N ASP A 301 -18.26 -17.93 4.11
CA ASP A 301 -19.35 -18.89 4.21
C ASP A 301 -19.41 -19.79 2.96
N ARG A 302 -19.10 -19.23 1.79
CA ARG A 302 -19.04 -19.99 0.54
C ARG A 302 -17.93 -21.05 0.53
N TYR A 303 -16.71 -20.69 0.90
CA TYR A 303 -15.54 -21.57 0.74
C TYR A 303 -15.20 -22.39 1.98
N LEU A 304 -15.57 -21.92 3.16
CA LEU A 304 -15.27 -22.59 4.44
C LEU A 304 -16.45 -23.40 4.99
N LYS A 305 -17.67 -23.14 4.53
CA LYS A 305 -18.90 -23.84 4.96
C LYS A 305 -19.76 -24.40 3.82
N ASP A 306 -19.35 -24.24 2.55
CA ASP A 306 -20.14 -24.63 1.36
C ASP A 306 -21.54 -24.02 1.28
N LYS A 307 -21.78 -22.87 1.92
CA LYS A 307 -23.07 -22.20 1.80
C LYS A 307 -23.16 -21.53 0.43
N GLN A 308 -24.34 -21.60 -0.19
CA GLN A 308 -24.64 -20.73 -1.33
C GLN A 308 -24.77 -19.30 -0.82
N THR A 309 -24.06 -18.35 -1.44
CA THR A 309 -24.10 -16.93 -1.06
C THR A 309 -24.14 -16.06 -2.31
N GLY A 310 -24.58 -14.81 -2.16
CA GLY A 310 -24.57 -13.84 -3.26
C GLY A 310 -23.16 -13.50 -3.78
N TYR A 311 -22.09 -13.87 -3.06
CA TYR A 311 -20.71 -13.59 -3.45
C TYR A 311 -20.41 -14.08 -4.87
N GLU A 312 -20.87 -15.27 -5.25
CA GLU A 312 -20.54 -15.87 -6.55
C GLU A 312 -21.08 -15.03 -7.71
N ALA A 313 -22.26 -14.43 -7.56
CA ALA A 313 -22.91 -13.59 -8.56
C ALA A 313 -22.31 -12.17 -8.69
N GLU A 314 -21.46 -11.75 -7.74
CA GLU A 314 -20.85 -10.41 -7.81
C GLU A 314 -19.87 -10.31 -9.00
N PRO A 315 -19.71 -9.13 -9.63
CA PRO A 315 -18.70 -8.90 -10.66
C PRO A 315 -17.27 -9.19 -10.19
N ALA A 316 -16.38 -9.52 -11.13
CA ALA A 316 -14.98 -9.85 -10.83
C ALA A 316 -14.21 -8.66 -10.22
N VAL A 317 -14.53 -7.44 -10.65
CA VAL A 317 -13.94 -6.21 -10.14
C VAL A 317 -15.03 -5.25 -9.72
N ARG A 318 -14.89 -4.70 -8.51
CA ARG A 318 -15.73 -3.62 -7.99
C ARG A 318 -14.87 -2.55 -7.35
N TRP A 319 -15.28 -1.29 -7.45
CA TRP A 319 -14.58 -0.21 -6.76
C TRP A 319 -15.49 0.96 -6.46
N PHE A 320 -15.10 1.75 -5.46
CA PHE A 320 -15.65 3.08 -5.25
C PHE A 320 -14.60 4.09 -5.69
N ALA A 321 -14.80 4.78 -6.82
CA ALA A 321 -13.87 5.81 -7.24
C ALA A 321 -13.78 6.90 -6.16
N SER A 322 -12.58 7.42 -5.88
CA SER A 322 -12.46 8.55 -4.96
C SER A 322 -13.21 9.76 -5.55
N GLY A 323 -14.01 10.46 -4.75
CA GLY A 323 -14.90 11.53 -5.25
C GLY A 323 -16.23 11.03 -5.83
N ALA A 324 -16.43 9.72 -5.93
CA ALA A 324 -17.70 9.09 -6.28
C ALA A 324 -18.42 8.52 -5.05
N THR A 325 -19.75 8.56 -5.07
CA THR A 325 -20.62 7.99 -4.03
C THR A 325 -21.15 6.60 -4.38
N GLU A 326 -20.95 6.18 -5.62
CA GLU A 326 -21.49 4.96 -6.18
C GLU A 326 -20.40 3.92 -6.40
N MET A 327 -20.76 2.65 -6.23
CA MET A 327 -19.91 1.54 -6.61
C MET A 327 -19.94 1.35 -8.12
N ARG A 328 -18.77 1.14 -8.72
CA ARG A 328 -18.57 0.71 -10.10
C ARG A 328 -18.24 -0.78 -10.12
N ALA A 329 -18.47 -1.40 -11.28
CA ALA A 329 -18.16 -2.79 -11.52
C ALA A 329 -17.63 -3.01 -12.94
N ALA A 330 -16.79 -4.02 -13.10
CA ALA A 330 -16.28 -4.50 -14.39
C ALA A 330 -15.85 -5.98 -14.28
N ASP A 331 -15.61 -6.62 -15.42
CA ASP A 331 -15.11 -7.99 -15.47
C ASP A 331 -13.58 -8.08 -15.34
N ALA A 332 -12.87 -6.97 -15.58
CA ALA A 332 -11.42 -6.90 -15.50
C ALA A 332 -10.93 -5.59 -14.87
N TRP A 333 -9.67 -5.60 -14.44
CA TRP A 333 -8.92 -4.40 -14.07
C TRP A 333 -7.63 -4.32 -14.89
N PRO A 334 -7.36 -3.21 -15.59
CA PRO A 334 -8.22 -2.02 -15.74
C PRO A 334 -9.55 -2.35 -16.44
N PRO A 335 -10.62 -1.57 -16.24
CA PRO A 335 -11.88 -1.81 -16.93
C PRO A 335 -11.74 -1.54 -18.44
N GLU A 336 -12.53 -2.23 -19.27
CA GLU A 336 -12.41 -2.17 -20.74
C GLU A 336 -12.93 -0.87 -21.34
N ASP A 337 -13.77 -0.14 -20.60
CA ASP A 337 -14.42 1.10 -21.04
C ASP A 337 -13.55 2.35 -20.83
N ILE A 338 -12.23 2.21 -20.91
CA ILE A 338 -11.28 3.32 -20.83
C ILE A 338 -10.72 3.71 -22.20
N ALA A 339 -10.41 5.00 -22.34
CA ALA A 339 -9.59 5.55 -23.41
C ALA A 339 -8.49 6.39 -22.78
N TYR A 340 -7.25 6.13 -23.16
CA TYR A 340 -6.13 6.94 -22.70
C TYR A 340 -6.15 8.30 -23.38
N ARG A 341 -6.22 9.37 -22.57
CA ARG A 341 -6.03 10.76 -23.01
C ARG A 341 -4.65 11.24 -22.61
N THR A 342 -3.94 11.87 -23.54
CA THR A 342 -2.58 12.36 -23.34
C THR A 342 -2.62 13.86 -23.04
N TYR A 343 -1.96 14.26 -21.94
CA TYR A 343 -1.74 15.64 -21.56
C TYR A 343 -0.24 15.94 -21.61
N TYR A 344 0.17 16.82 -22.49
CA TYR A 344 1.55 17.29 -22.61
C TYR A 344 1.86 18.34 -21.56
N LEU A 345 3.06 18.26 -21.01
CA LEU A 345 3.63 19.32 -20.20
C LEU A 345 4.05 20.45 -21.15
N ALA A 346 3.80 21.69 -20.77
CA ALA A 346 4.24 22.87 -21.52
C ALA A 346 4.45 24.06 -20.59
N ARG A 347 5.15 25.08 -21.07
CA ARG A 347 5.08 26.42 -20.46
C ARG A 347 3.71 27.03 -20.73
N ALA A 348 3.06 27.56 -19.70
CA ALA A 348 1.77 28.22 -19.85
C ALA A 348 1.87 29.41 -20.83
N ARG A 349 0.94 29.49 -21.77
CA ARG A 349 0.76 30.69 -22.60
C ARG A 349 0.27 31.81 -21.67
N SER A 350 0.92 32.97 -21.73
CA SER A 350 0.75 34.13 -20.84
C SER A 350 -0.66 34.32 -20.26
N GLY A 351 -0.77 34.39 -18.92
CA GLY A 351 -2.01 34.75 -18.22
C GLY A 351 -2.87 33.60 -17.67
N GLY A 352 -2.41 32.34 -17.68
CA GLY A 352 -3.18 31.22 -17.14
C GLY A 352 -3.53 31.36 -15.64
N PRO A 353 -4.81 31.49 -15.25
CA PRO A 353 -5.23 31.76 -13.87
C PRO A 353 -5.34 30.50 -12.99
N ALA A 354 -5.00 29.32 -13.50
CA ALA A 354 -5.23 28.03 -12.84
C ALA A 354 -3.98 27.37 -12.21
N GLY A 355 -2.78 27.87 -12.48
CA GLY A 355 -1.53 27.31 -11.91
C GLY A 355 -1.42 27.49 -10.38
N SER A 356 -0.52 26.73 -9.76
CA SER A 356 -0.12 26.96 -8.36
C SER A 356 0.49 28.36 -8.24
N VAL A 357 0.19 29.09 -7.17
CA VAL A 357 0.57 30.50 -7.01
C VAL A 357 2.06 30.66 -6.71
N THR A 358 2.67 29.65 -6.10
CA THR A 358 4.05 29.71 -5.56
C THR A 358 4.94 28.56 -6.02
N SER A 359 4.57 27.86 -7.10
CA SER A 359 5.44 26.89 -7.77
C SER A 359 6.65 27.55 -8.40
N LEU A 360 7.70 26.77 -8.68
CA LEU A 360 8.92 27.28 -9.33
C LEU A 360 8.70 27.65 -10.81
N ASN A 361 7.55 27.28 -11.38
CA ASN A 361 7.20 27.52 -12.76
C ASN A 361 5.70 27.80 -12.91
N ASN A 362 5.33 28.31 -14.09
CA ASN A 362 3.94 28.37 -14.54
C ASN A 362 3.73 27.32 -15.64
N GLY A 363 3.59 26.05 -15.23
CA GLY A 363 3.44 24.92 -16.14
C GLY A 363 1.98 24.61 -16.46
N GLU A 364 1.73 24.18 -17.69
CA GLU A 364 0.42 23.79 -18.20
C GLU A 364 0.40 22.29 -18.52
N LEU A 365 -0.77 21.66 -18.33
CA LEU A 365 -1.12 20.35 -18.89
C LEU A 365 -2.18 20.54 -19.97
N GLY A 366 -1.79 20.39 -21.24
CA GLY A 366 -2.66 20.57 -22.40
C GLY A 366 -2.72 19.32 -23.29
N GLU A 367 -3.75 19.19 -24.12
CA GLU A 367 -3.87 18.05 -25.05
C GLU A 367 -3.07 18.26 -26.35
N ASP A 368 -2.68 19.50 -26.64
CA ASP A 368 -1.86 19.84 -27.79
C ASP A 368 -0.38 19.52 -27.54
N ALA A 369 0.25 18.81 -28.50
CA ALA A 369 1.68 18.55 -28.44
C ALA A 369 2.49 19.86 -28.50
N PRO A 370 3.65 19.95 -27.81
CA PRO A 370 4.50 21.13 -27.85
C PRO A 370 4.93 21.48 -29.29
N GLN A 371 4.81 22.75 -29.65
CA GLN A 371 5.18 23.27 -30.97
C GLN A 371 6.52 24.02 -30.96
N THR A 372 7.02 24.39 -29.78
CA THR A 372 8.27 25.13 -29.60
C THR A 372 9.47 24.23 -29.86
N ASP A 373 10.52 24.77 -30.48
CA ASP A 373 11.75 24.02 -30.78
C ASP A 373 12.67 23.84 -29.57
N SER A 374 12.47 24.65 -28.53
CA SER A 374 13.23 24.60 -27.28
C SER A 374 12.38 25.18 -26.16
N ASP A 375 12.03 24.35 -25.18
CA ASP A 375 11.34 24.72 -23.98
C ASP A 375 11.64 23.70 -22.88
N SER A 376 11.94 24.21 -21.69
CA SER A 376 12.31 23.41 -20.54
C SER A 376 12.14 24.20 -19.25
N THR A 377 12.06 23.49 -18.14
CA THR A 377 12.01 24.07 -16.81
C THR A 377 13.07 23.43 -15.94
N SER A 378 13.89 24.23 -15.26
CA SER A 378 14.93 23.73 -14.36
C SER A 378 14.68 24.18 -12.93
N TYR A 379 15.16 23.40 -11.97
CA TYR A 379 15.21 23.79 -10.57
C TYR A 379 16.49 23.30 -9.91
N ASP A 380 17.00 24.13 -8.99
CA ASP A 380 18.13 23.79 -8.14
C ASP A 380 17.63 23.11 -6.87
N TYR A 381 18.42 22.18 -6.35
CA TYR A 381 18.15 21.53 -5.09
C TYR A 381 19.42 21.41 -4.23
N PRO A 382 19.31 21.54 -2.90
CA PRO A 382 18.08 21.91 -2.18
C PRO A 382 17.67 23.37 -2.46
N ASP A 383 16.37 23.63 -2.63
CA ASP A 383 15.87 25.01 -2.72
C ASP A 383 15.95 25.69 -1.33
N PRO A 384 16.51 26.90 -1.19
CA PRO A 384 16.65 27.58 0.10
C PRO A 384 15.33 27.87 0.85
N GLY A 385 14.20 27.81 0.16
CA GLY A 385 12.86 28.00 0.71
C GLY A 385 12.19 26.72 1.18
N TRP A 386 12.78 25.55 0.94
CA TRP A 386 12.33 24.30 1.53
C TRP A 386 12.59 24.29 3.04
N ARG A 387 11.59 23.89 3.83
CA ARG A 387 11.64 23.95 5.31
C ARG A 387 11.50 22.60 5.98
N MET A 388 10.80 21.66 5.34
CA MET A 388 10.46 20.35 5.90
C MET A 388 10.62 19.30 4.81
N GLY A 389 11.83 18.81 4.54
CA GLY A 389 12.09 18.06 3.31
C GLY A 389 12.00 19.01 2.11
N VAL A 390 11.26 18.66 1.06
CA VAL A 390 11.01 19.56 -0.09
C VAL A 390 9.78 20.46 0.04
N VAL A 391 9.15 20.48 1.22
CA VAL A 391 7.90 21.22 1.46
C VAL A 391 8.20 22.61 1.98
N GLY A 392 7.62 23.62 1.33
CA GLY A 392 7.64 25.01 1.76
C GLY A 392 6.58 25.32 2.82
N THR A 393 6.59 26.56 3.32
CA THR A 393 5.58 27.05 4.27
C THR A 393 4.79 28.17 3.62
N GLY A 394 3.45 28.10 3.67
CA GLY A 394 2.55 29.15 3.21
C GLY A 394 2.63 30.41 4.09
N PRO A 395 2.02 31.52 3.64
CA PRO A 395 1.98 32.78 4.40
C PRO A 395 1.17 32.66 5.69
N ASP A 396 0.29 31.66 5.80
CA ASP A 396 -0.45 31.30 7.01
C ASP A 396 0.34 30.40 7.97
N GLY A 397 1.62 30.14 7.69
CA GLY A 397 2.50 29.30 8.50
C GLY A 397 2.28 27.79 8.32
N ARG A 398 1.38 27.36 7.43
CA ARG A 398 1.09 25.93 7.23
C ARG A 398 2.01 25.30 6.17
N PRO A 399 2.25 23.97 6.22
CA PRO A 399 2.95 23.27 5.14
C PRO A 399 2.23 23.45 3.79
N ASP A 400 2.98 23.83 2.77
CA ASP A 400 2.49 24.04 1.40
C ASP A 400 3.31 23.20 0.41
N PRO A 401 2.79 22.03 -0.03
CA PRO A 401 3.57 21.09 -0.82
C PRO A 401 3.77 21.49 -2.28
N ALA A 402 3.00 22.46 -2.79
CA ALA A 402 3.17 22.98 -4.15
C ALA A 402 4.12 24.20 -4.18
N ARG A 403 4.36 24.83 -3.04
CA ARG A 403 5.29 25.96 -2.92
C ARG A 403 6.72 25.50 -3.19
N ARG A 404 7.35 26.16 -4.17
CA ARG A 404 8.71 25.87 -4.64
C ARG A 404 8.93 24.43 -5.09
N VAL A 405 7.91 23.89 -5.75
CA VAL A 405 7.93 22.62 -6.46
C VAL A 405 7.49 22.89 -7.91
N LEU A 406 7.92 22.06 -8.86
CA LEU A 406 7.44 22.18 -10.24
C LEU A 406 5.98 21.73 -10.31
N THR A 407 5.13 22.52 -10.94
CA THR A 407 3.73 22.15 -11.18
C THR A 407 3.32 22.35 -12.63
N PHE A 408 2.48 21.45 -13.11
CA PHE A 408 1.83 21.53 -14.42
C PHE A 408 0.34 21.30 -14.19
N THR A 409 -0.49 22.27 -14.57
CA THR A 409 -1.92 22.27 -14.25
C THR A 409 -2.75 22.41 -15.50
N SER A 410 -3.83 21.64 -15.62
CA SER A 410 -4.78 21.76 -16.73
C SER A 410 -5.62 23.04 -16.62
N THR A 411 -6.28 23.41 -17.70
CA THR A 411 -7.43 24.32 -17.59
C THR A 411 -8.53 23.70 -16.72
N PRO A 412 -9.40 24.50 -16.07
CA PRO A 412 -10.54 23.97 -15.35
C PRO A 412 -11.38 23.04 -16.22
N LEU A 413 -11.72 21.87 -15.67
CA LEU A 413 -12.50 20.85 -16.35
C LEU A 413 -13.92 21.37 -16.64
N GLN A 414 -14.35 21.26 -17.89
CA GLN A 414 -15.67 21.75 -18.32
C GLN A 414 -16.81 20.83 -17.87
N ALA A 415 -16.50 19.57 -17.57
CA ALA A 415 -17.39 18.54 -17.04
C ALA A 415 -16.65 17.67 -16.02
N GLU A 416 -17.37 16.81 -15.30
CA GLU A 416 -16.74 15.78 -14.47
C GLU A 416 -15.90 14.83 -15.35
N LEU A 417 -14.78 14.34 -14.82
CA LEU A 417 -13.87 13.41 -15.50
C LEU A 417 -13.57 12.24 -14.59
N GLU A 418 -13.97 11.02 -14.96
CA GLU A 418 -13.62 9.81 -14.22
C GLU A 418 -12.45 9.09 -14.88
N ILE A 419 -11.42 8.80 -14.10
CA ILE A 419 -10.29 7.95 -14.50
C ILE A 419 -10.35 6.62 -13.75
N ALA A 420 -9.91 5.52 -14.39
CA ALA A 420 -9.80 4.20 -13.76
C ALA A 420 -8.72 3.33 -14.43
N GLY A 421 -7.55 3.22 -13.80
CA GLY A 421 -6.47 2.37 -14.33
C GLY A 421 -5.07 2.86 -13.97
N PRO A 422 -4.02 2.26 -14.56
CA PRO A 422 -2.65 2.71 -14.43
C PRO A 422 -2.41 3.98 -15.25
N ILE A 423 -1.50 4.82 -14.76
CA ILE A 423 -1.14 6.11 -15.34
C ILE A 423 0.35 6.08 -15.66
N LYS A 424 0.72 6.63 -16.81
CA LYS A 424 2.13 6.75 -17.22
C LYS A 424 2.49 8.20 -17.48
N LEU A 425 3.58 8.65 -16.87
CA LEU A 425 4.26 9.89 -17.23
C LEU A 425 5.49 9.53 -18.06
N VAL A 426 5.57 10.03 -19.28
CA VAL A 426 6.82 10.06 -20.06
C VAL A 426 7.47 11.41 -19.78
N LEU A 427 8.70 11.38 -19.27
CA LEU A 427 9.45 12.57 -18.86
C LEU A 427 10.79 12.60 -19.59
N TYR A 428 11.06 13.66 -20.32
CA TYR A 428 12.38 13.95 -20.86
C TYR A 428 13.11 14.85 -19.87
N ALA A 429 14.22 14.37 -19.31
CA ALA A 429 14.92 15.10 -18.28
C ALA A 429 16.44 14.88 -18.33
N SER A 430 17.17 15.84 -17.78
CA SER A 430 18.60 15.74 -17.48
C SER A 430 18.88 16.21 -16.06
N SER A 431 20.00 15.79 -15.50
CA SER A 431 20.50 16.27 -14.21
C SER A 431 21.94 16.72 -14.34
N THR A 432 22.41 17.63 -13.48
CA THR A 432 23.85 17.88 -13.29
C THR A 432 24.54 16.77 -12.50
N GLN A 433 23.76 15.86 -11.90
CA GLN A 433 24.25 14.73 -11.13
C GLN A 433 24.28 13.44 -11.97
N ILE A 434 24.94 12.41 -11.42
CA ILE A 434 24.97 11.06 -12.00
C ILE A 434 23.69 10.25 -11.70
N ASP A 435 22.82 10.78 -10.85
CA ASP A 435 21.51 10.21 -10.53
C ASP A 435 20.59 11.31 -10.00
N THR A 436 19.28 11.12 -10.14
CA THR A 436 18.26 11.96 -9.51
C THR A 436 17.01 11.13 -9.24
N ASP A 437 16.15 11.64 -8.37
CA ASP A 437 14.88 11.02 -8.05
C ASP A 437 13.75 11.84 -8.68
N PHE A 438 12.72 11.16 -9.17
CA PHE A 438 11.48 11.78 -9.63
C PHE A 438 10.35 11.29 -8.74
N ILE A 439 9.85 12.18 -7.89
CA ILE A 439 8.65 11.97 -7.09
C ILE A 439 7.53 12.78 -7.72
N VAL A 440 6.49 12.07 -8.16
CA VAL A 440 5.39 12.60 -8.93
C VAL A 440 4.11 12.50 -8.12
N LYS A 441 3.36 13.60 -8.00
CA LYS A 441 2.03 13.57 -7.39
C LYS A 441 1.00 14.08 -8.40
N LEU A 442 -0.07 13.31 -8.58
CA LEU A 442 -1.24 13.73 -9.33
C LEU A 442 -2.32 14.14 -8.33
N SER A 443 -2.84 15.35 -8.46
CA SER A 443 -3.81 15.93 -7.55
C SER A 443 -5.00 16.50 -8.30
N GLU A 444 -6.19 16.42 -7.70
CA GLU A 444 -7.30 17.30 -8.04
C GLU A 444 -7.06 18.63 -7.34
N GLN A 445 -6.96 19.72 -8.09
CA GLN A 445 -6.86 21.07 -7.57
C GLN A 445 -8.22 21.75 -7.69
N TYR A 446 -8.79 22.17 -6.57
CA TYR A 446 -10.10 22.82 -6.54
C TYR A 446 -10.01 24.29 -6.97
N ALA A 447 -11.14 24.84 -7.42
CA ALA A 447 -11.25 26.26 -7.69
C ALA A 447 -10.91 27.11 -6.45
N GLN A 448 -10.28 28.26 -6.70
CA GLN A 448 -9.86 29.22 -5.67
C GLN A 448 -10.29 30.63 -6.10
N ASN A 449 -10.70 31.45 -5.14
CA ASN A 449 -11.03 32.85 -5.43
C ASN A 449 -9.76 33.71 -5.63
N ALA A 450 -9.93 34.87 -6.27
CA ALA A 450 -8.82 35.77 -6.57
C ALA A 450 -8.18 36.40 -5.31
N GLU A 451 -8.94 36.55 -4.22
CA GLU A 451 -8.45 37.14 -2.97
C GLU A 451 -7.42 36.22 -2.28
N GLU A 452 -7.72 34.93 -2.13
CA GLU A 452 -6.80 33.95 -1.57
C GLU A 452 -5.54 33.79 -2.45
N ARG A 453 -5.72 33.80 -3.77
CA ARG A 453 -4.61 33.81 -4.72
C ARG A 453 -3.72 35.04 -4.56
N GLY A 454 -4.31 36.22 -4.36
CA GLY A 454 -3.58 37.46 -4.09
C GLY A 454 -2.82 37.48 -2.76
N LYS A 455 -3.09 36.52 -1.86
CA LYS A 455 -2.40 36.33 -0.58
C LYS A 455 -1.32 35.24 -0.65
N ASP A 456 -0.91 34.79 -1.84
CA ASP A 456 0.07 33.71 -2.04
C ASP A 456 -0.32 32.36 -1.40
N ILE A 457 -1.63 32.12 -1.22
CA ILE A 457 -2.15 30.85 -0.73
C ILE A 457 -2.39 29.95 -1.94
N ASN A 458 -1.85 28.72 -1.93
CA ASN A 458 -2.13 27.76 -3.00
C ASN A 458 -3.59 27.24 -2.92
N PRO A 459 -4.22 26.91 -4.06
CA PRO A 459 -5.53 26.29 -4.06
C PRO A 459 -5.57 25.00 -3.23
N ARG A 460 -6.70 24.74 -2.58
CA ARG A 460 -6.94 23.44 -1.94
C ARG A 460 -6.82 22.34 -2.99
N TYR A 461 -6.36 21.17 -2.55
CA TYR A 461 -6.18 20.04 -3.43
C TYR A 461 -6.41 18.72 -2.69
N GLN A 462 -6.52 17.66 -3.46
CA GLN A 462 -6.52 16.30 -2.98
C GLN A 462 -5.57 15.47 -3.83
N ILE A 463 -4.63 14.76 -3.20
CA ILE A 463 -3.79 13.78 -3.90
C ILE A 463 -4.67 12.63 -4.39
N VAL A 464 -4.56 12.35 -5.68
CA VAL A 464 -5.28 11.29 -6.40
C VAL A 464 -4.43 10.03 -6.50
N THR A 465 -3.17 10.17 -6.89
CA THR A 465 -2.18 9.09 -6.92
C THR A 465 -0.76 9.65 -6.99
N LYS A 466 0.24 8.78 -6.95
CA LYS A 466 1.66 9.14 -6.95
C LYS A 466 2.48 8.16 -7.77
N GLY A 467 3.67 8.59 -8.18
CA GLY A 467 4.65 7.80 -8.91
C GLY A 467 6.06 8.13 -8.47
N TRP A 468 6.96 7.16 -8.58
CA TRP A 468 8.34 7.29 -8.13
C TRP A 468 9.28 6.61 -9.10
N LEU A 469 10.41 7.26 -9.40
CA LEU A 469 11.50 6.65 -10.13
C LEU A 469 12.83 7.31 -9.78
N ARG A 470 13.81 6.52 -9.35
CA ARG A 470 15.22 6.90 -9.39
C ARG A 470 15.76 6.72 -10.80
N ALA A 471 16.41 7.75 -11.35
CA ALA A 471 16.84 7.80 -12.74
C ALA A 471 17.75 6.61 -13.11
N SER A 472 18.63 6.18 -12.20
CA SER A 472 19.47 5.00 -12.42
C SER A 472 18.71 3.67 -12.48
N HIS A 473 17.52 3.59 -11.89
CA HIS A 473 16.65 2.41 -11.89
C HIS A 473 15.66 2.36 -13.08
N ARG A 474 15.80 3.24 -14.07
CA ARG A 474 14.91 3.35 -15.26
C ARG A 474 14.79 2.11 -16.15
N ASN A 475 15.54 1.04 -15.91
CA ASN A 475 15.50 -0.15 -16.76
C ASN A 475 14.16 -0.89 -16.63
N ILE A 476 13.45 -1.02 -17.73
CA ILE A 476 12.10 -1.61 -17.81
C ILE A 476 12.20 -3.08 -18.20
N ASP A 477 11.47 -3.93 -17.49
CA ASP A 477 11.26 -5.34 -17.85
C ASP A 477 10.19 -5.41 -18.97
N PRO A 478 10.55 -5.80 -20.20
CA PRO A 478 9.61 -5.81 -21.32
C PRO A 478 8.54 -6.90 -21.20
N VAL A 479 8.75 -7.93 -20.37
CA VAL A 479 7.81 -9.04 -20.19
C VAL A 479 6.72 -8.68 -19.17
N LEU A 480 7.10 -7.96 -18.11
CA LEU A 480 6.17 -7.60 -17.04
C LEU A 480 5.49 -6.24 -17.23
N SER A 481 6.01 -5.42 -18.14
CA SER A 481 5.47 -4.09 -18.42
C SER A 481 4.27 -4.14 -19.35
N THR A 482 3.37 -3.19 -19.16
CA THR A 482 2.32 -2.86 -20.14
C THR A 482 2.56 -1.45 -20.68
N GLU A 483 1.83 -1.06 -21.72
CA GLU A 483 1.96 0.27 -22.31
C GLU A 483 1.83 1.39 -21.26
N HIS A 484 0.95 1.28 -20.27
CA HIS A 484 0.70 2.34 -19.30
C HIS A 484 1.12 1.99 -17.86
N ALA A 485 1.76 0.85 -17.65
CA ALA A 485 2.32 0.44 -16.35
C ALA A 485 3.71 -0.18 -16.55
N PRO A 486 4.77 0.64 -16.65
CA PRO A 486 6.13 0.13 -16.72
C PRO A 486 6.49 -0.62 -15.43
N HIS A 487 7.19 -1.74 -15.59
CA HIS A 487 7.74 -2.54 -14.50
C HIS A 487 9.26 -2.44 -14.53
N TYR A 488 9.88 -1.97 -13.46
CA TYR A 488 11.34 -1.81 -13.42
C TYR A 488 12.02 -3.03 -12.81
N GLY A 489 13.16 -3.44 -13.37
CA GLY A 489 13.95 -4.57 -12.86
C GLY A 489 14.57 -4.31 -11.49
N HIS A 490 15.10 -3.09 -11.30
CA HIS A 490 15.79 -2.60 -10.09
C HIS A 490 17.01 -3.42 -9.61
N ASP A 491 17.49 -4.38 -10.40
CA ASP A 491 18.63 -5.26 -10.11
C ASP A 491 19.95 -4.75 -10.70
N HIS A 492 19.88 -3.96 -11.77
CA HIS A 492 21.04 -3.42 -12.47
C HIS A 492 20.90 -1.90 -12.71
N PRO A 493 20.99 -1.08 -11.65
CA PRO A 493 20.92 0.37 -11.81
C PRO A 493 22.10 0.91 -12.64
N GLN A 494 21.81 1.84 -13.54
CA GLN A 494 22.79 2.44 -14.44
C GLN A 494 22.79 3.96 -14.24
N PRO A 495 23.89 4.58 -13.76
CA PRO A 495 23.98 6.03 -13.63
C PRO A 495 23.59 6.78 -14.92
N ILE A 496 23.05 7.98 -14.78
CA ILE A 496 22.88 8.91 -15.90
C ILE A 496 24.15 9.73 -16.10
N ALA A 497 24.31 10.27 -17.30
CA ALA A 497 25.43 11.16 -17.62
C ALA A 497 24.98 12.60 -17.35
N PRO A 498 25.74 13.40 -16.57
CA PRO A 498 25.39 14.80 -16.33
C PRO A 498 25.13 15.58 -17.62
N GLY A 499 24.04 16.34 -17.66
CA GLY A 499 23.61 17.18 -18.79
C GLY A 499 23.02 16.42 -19.99
N LYS A 500 23.11 15.09 -20.04
CA LYS A 500 22.48 14.30 -21.11
C LYS A 500 20.98 14.16 -20.86
N VAL A 501 20.18 14.39 -21.90
CA VAL A 501 18.72 14.18 -21.86
C VAL A 501 18.41 12.68 -21.97
N TYR A 502 17.58 12.21 -21.04
CA TYR A 502 17.06 10.85 -21.02
C TYR A 502 15.53 10.89 -21.10
N ARG A 503 14.95 9.84 -21.69
CA ARG A 503 13.51 9.57 -21.66
C ARG A 503 13.21 8.59 -20.55
N PHE A 504 12.43 9.01 -19.57
CA PHE A 504 11.98 8.21 -18.44
C PHE A 504 10.50 7.86 -18.61
N GLU A 505 10.13 6.61 -18.37
CA GLU A 505 8.73 6.20 -18.25
C GLU A 505 8.43 5.95 -16.78
N ILE A 506 7.64 6.82 -16.16
CA ILE A 506 7.31 6.80 -14.74
C ILE A 506 5.88 6.28 -14.58
N ALA A 507 5.74 5.09 -14.00
CA ALA A 507 4.47 4.57 -13.51
C ALA A 507 3.97 5.41 -12.33
N LEU A 508 2.76 5.95 -12.47
CA LEU A 508 1.96 6.37 -11.32
C LEU A 508 1.08 5.18 -10.93
N MET A 509 0.90 5.00 -9.62
CA MET A 509 0.16 3.88 -9.08
C MET A 509 -1.29 3.88 -9.60
N PRO A 510 -1.87 2.71 -9.89
CA PRO A 510 -3.21 2.60 -10.42
C PRO A 510 -4.25 3.22 -9.47
N THR A 511 -5.22 3.93 -10.03
CA THR A 511 -6.25 4.64 -9.26
C THR A 511 -7.59 4.63 -9.97
N ALA A 512 -8.66 4.91 -9.23
CA ALA A 512 -9.93 5.34 -9.77
C ALA A 512 -10.41 6.60 -9.04
N HIS A 513 -10.67 7.67 -9.78
CA HIS A 513 -11.04 8.96 -9.22
C HIS A 513 -11.93 9.75 -10.18
N ARG A 514 -12.93 10.43 -9.63
CA ARG A 514 -13.81 11.34 -10.36
C ARG A 514 -13.45 12.78 -9.99
N PHE A 515 -12.82 13.48 -10.92
CA PHE A 515 -12.53 14.90 -10.81
C PHE A 515 -13.82 15.70 -11.00
N ALA A 516 -14.03 16.72 -10.16
CA ALA A 516 -15.19 17.60 -10.24
C ALA A 516 -15.08 18.60 -11.39
N ARG A 517 -16.23 19.01 -11.93
CA ARG A 517 -16.33 20.15 -12.85
C ARG A 517 -15.75 21.41 -12.19
N GLY A 518 -14.94 22.16 -12.94
CA GLY A 518 -14.29 23.39 -12.47
C GLY A 518 -13.00 23.15 -11.66
N SER A 519 -12.71 21.91 -11.25
CA SER A 519 -11.38 21.53 -10.74
C SER A 519 -10.37 21.44 -11.89
N CYS A 520 -9.08 21.44 -11.55
CA CYS A 520 -7.98 21.17 -12.48
C CYS A 520 -7.28 19.85 -12.12
N ILE A 521 -6.68 19.23 -13.12
CA ILE A 521 -5.70 18.16 -12.93
C ILE A 521 -4.35 18.84 -12.69
N ARG A 522 -3.69 18.56 -11.57
CA ARG A 522 -2.36 19.09 -11.24
C ARG A 522 -1.34 17.97 -11.11
N LEU A 523 -0.23 18.11 -11.83
CA LEU A 523 0.97 17.28 -11.67
C LEU A 523 2.03 18.06 -10.90
N GLU A 524 2.57 17.47 -9.84
CA GLU A 524 3.69 17.99 -9.05
C GLU A 524 4.93 17.13 -9.30
N LEU A 525 6.09 17.76 -9.49
CA LEU A 525 7.37 17.09 -9.73
C LEU A 525 8.46 17.66 -8.80
N ALA A 526 9.08 16.78 -8.02
CA ALA A 526 10.23 17.09 -7.17
C ALA A 526 11.18 15.88 -7.07
N ASN A 527 12.40 16.10 -6.57
CA ASN A 527 13.37 15.04 -6.28
C ASN A 527 13.34 14.53 -4.83
N GLY A 528 12.30 14.88 -4.08
CA GLY A 528 12.10 14.47 -2.71
C GLY A 528 10.66 14.72 -2.28
N ASP A 529 10.35 14.38 -1.04
CA ASP A 529 9.08 14.62 -0.39
C ASP A 529 9.33 15.00 1.09
N SER A 530 8.35 14.79 1.97
CA SER A 530 8.43 15.20 3.37
C SER A 530 7.59 14.31 4.26
N SER A 531 8.14 13.92 5.41
CA SER A 531 7.38 13.22 6.46
C SER A 531 6.28 14.09 7.10
N VAL A 532 6.30 15.41 6.89
CA VAL A 532 5.21 16.30 7.35
C VAL A 532 3.95 16.12 6.52
N THR A 533 4.09 15.81 5.22
CA THR A 533 2.94 15.65 4.30
C THR A 533 2.66 14.19 3.98
N GLU A 534 3.70 13.35 3.94
CA GLU A 534 3.61 11.93 3.60
C GLU A 534 3.68 11.01 4.83
N PHE A 535 3.87 11.56 6.04
CA PHE A 535 4.04 10.79 7.27
C PHE A 535 5.15 9.75 7.13
N VAL A 536 4.84 8.49 7.47
CA VAL A 536 5.78 7.36 7.40
C VAL A 536 6.00 6.85 5.97
N PHE A 537 5.34 7.44 4.98
CA PHE A 537 5.46 7.08 3.56
C PHE A 537 6.41 7.99 2.77
N ALA A 538 7.09 8.91 3.46
CA ALA A 538 8.13 9.73 2.86
C ALA A 538 9.37 8.90 2.48
N HIS A 539 10.24 9.52 1.70
CA HIS A 539 11.51 8.98 1.25
C HIS A 539 12.68 9.70 1.91
N GLU A 540 13.77 8.97 2.13
CA GLU A 540 14.97 9.55 2.73
C GLU A 540 15.58 10.60 1.78
N TYR A 541 15.74 11.84 2.26
CA TYR A 541 16.45 12.87 1.52
C TYR A 541 17.96 12.72 1.74
N SER A 542 18.67 12.24 0.72
CA SER A 542 20.12 12.04 0.79
C SER A 542 20.87 13.39 0.85
N PRO A 543 21.87 13.54 1.75
CA PRO A 543 22.73 14.74 1.80
C PRO A 543 23.47 15.02 0.49
N ALA A 544 23.66 14.02 -0.38
CA ALA A 544 24.30 14.16 -1.68
C ALA A 544 23.38 14.77 -2.76
N LYS A 545 22.08 14.99 -2.47
CA LYS A 545 21.15 15.65 -3.40
C LYS A 545 21.41 17.16 -3.41
N ILE A 546 22.47 17.55 -4.10
CA ILE A 546 22.82 18.94 -4.42
C ILE A 546 23.04 19.01 -5.93
N GLY A 547 22.26 19.80 -6.65
CA GLY A 547 22.36 19.83 -8.11
C GLY A 547 21.21 20.60 -8.77
N ARG A 548 21.08 20.37 -10.07
CA ARG A 548 20.01 20.93 -10.90
C ARG A 548 19.43 19.84 -11.78
N ASP A 549 18.11 19.76 -11.81
CA ASP A 549 17.36 18.94 -12.75
C ASP A 549 16.65 19.85 -13.76
N THR A 550 16.60 19.39 -15.01
CA THR A 550 15.93 20.09 -16.11
C THR A 550 14.91 19.14 -16.74
N ILE A 551 13.67 19.61 -16.84
CA ILE A 551 12.56 18.91 -17.50
C ILE A 551 12.32 19.56 -18.86
N PHE A 552 12.46 18.78 -19.92
CA PHE A 552 12.25 19.21 -21.31
C PHE A 552 10.81 18.95 -21.72
N HIS A 553 10.22 19.91 -22.42
CA HIS A 553 8.84 19.85 -22.87
C HIS A 553 8.65 20.56 -24.22
N ASP A 554 9.66 20.42 -25.08
CA ASP A 554 9.69 20.94 -26.45
C ASP A 554 9.21 19.89 -27.47
N ARG A 555 9.15 20.30 -28.74
CA ARG A 555 8.70 19.46 -29.86
C ARG A 555 9.50 18.16 -30.04
N ARG A 556 10.78 18.14 -29.66
CA ARG A 556 11.65 16.95 -29.74
C ARG A 556 11.57 16.10 -28.46
N HIS A 557 11.16 16.72 -27.35
CA HIS A 557 11.08 16.13 -26.03
C HIS A 557 9.67 16.28 -25.44
N PRO A 558 8.63 15.67 -26.05
CA PRO A 558 7.26 15.87 -25.63
C PRO A 558 6.96 15.09 -24.33
N SER A 559 7.36 15.65 -23.20
CA SER A 559 6.98 15.12 -21.88
C SER A 559 5.45 15.13 -21.74
N GLN A 560 4.88 14.01 -21.33
CA GLN A 560 3.43 13.77 -21.42
C GLN A 560 2.90 12.81 -20.36
N LEU A 561 1.68 13.05 -19.90
CA LEU A 561 0.93 12.26 -18.94
C LEU A 561 -0.25 11.56 -19.65
N ALA A 562 -0.31 10.24 -19.59
CA ALA A 562 -1.41 9.46 -20.14
C ALA A 562 -2.40 9.04 -19.04
N LEU A 563 -3.65 9.51 -19.13
CA LEU A 563 -4.71 9.26 -18.16
C LEU A 563 -5.77 8.27 -18.70
N PRO A 564 -6.15 7.22 -17.94
CA PRO A 564 -7.14 6.23 -18.34
C PRO A 564 -8.57 6.75 -18.11
N VAL A 565 -9.10 7.56 -19.04
CA VAL A 565 -10.42 8.20 -18.92
C VAL A 565 -11.52 7.20 -19.25
N ARG A 566 -12.54 7.08 -18.41
CA ARG A 566 -13.73 6.26 -18.71
C ARG A 566 -14.61 6.93 -19.76
N ARG A 567 -15.15 6.12 -20.68
CA ARG A 567 -15.96 6.57 -21.82
C ARG A 567 -17.39 6.94 -21.42
#